data_AF-Q54Z64-F1
#
_entry.id   AF-Q54Z64-F1
#
_cell.length_a   1.000
_cell.length_b   1.000
_cell.length_c   1.000
_cell.angle_alpha   90.00
_cell.angle_beta   90.00
_cell.angle_gamma   90.00
#
_symmetry.space_group_name_H-M   'P 1'
#
loop_
_entity.id
_entity.type
_entity.pdbx_description
1 polymer ?
#
loop_
_entity_poly.entity_id
_entity_poly.type
_entity_poly.pdbx_seq_one_letter_code
_entity_poly.pdbx_strand_id
1 'polypeptide(L)'
;MKLLNSLILLVLTCLVSSINTQFISIQKYDFSGNCKNSSDSASSFEASSESAAICMQNDLLSGIVTNEGVCLIFNEVPTTFIISTKGDYIVRSIYDINDNNCQGGIIENKAIEIDECFVECADDYHGSTYLFSTETSLNYPSNTFMEISYNGECDGQWKTSFNYLQYYIVNKCNVAHEIETHTFSVGCNSTSSWVSEYAGEVCTVEPTVTTSYPIVDNCGDLDNSNFIDYCNI
;
A
#
# COMPACT_ATOMS: atom_id res chain seq x y z
N MET A 1 25.72 10.79 45.23
CA MET A 1 24.51 10.04 44.82
C MET A 1 23.57 10.81 43.88
N LYS A 2 23.28 12.11 44.08
CA LYS A 2 22.32 12.86 43.23
C LYS A 2 22.71 12.95 41.74
N LEU A 3 24.00 13.07 41.41
CA LEU A 3 24.48 13.15 40.02
C LEU A 3 24.34 11.81 39.26
N LEU A 4 24.43 10.67 39.94
CA LEU A 4 24.33 9.35 39.30
C LEU A 4 22.89 9.05 38.86
N ASN A 5 21.90 9.43 39.67
CA ASN A 5 20.49 9.21 39.35
C ASN A 5 20.03 10.04 38.15
N SER A 6 20.57 11.25 37.98
CA SER A 6 20.23 12.09 36.83
C SER A 6 20.78 11.55 35.51
N LEU A 7 21.97 10.93 35.56
CA LEU A 7 22.57 10.32 34.37
C LEU A 7 21.80 9.07 33.92
N ILE A 8 21.37 8.24 34.88
CA ILE A 8 20.57 7.03 34.60
C ILE A 8 19.23 7.42 33.97
N LEU A 9 18.56 8.48 34.46
CA LEU A 9 17.30 8.95 33.88
C LEU A 9 17.47 9.42 32.43
N LEU A 10 18.56 10.14 32.14
CA LEU A 10 18.84 10.65 30.80
C LEU A 10 19.15 9.53 29.80
N VAL A 11 19.90 8.51 30.23
CA VAL A 11 20.17 7.31 29.43
C VAL A 11 18.90 6.51 29.17
N LEU A 12 18.01 6.35 30.16
CA LEU A 12 16.71 5.71 29.96
C LEU A 12 15.81 6.50 29.01
N THR A 13 15.76 7.83 29.10
CA THR A 13 14.97 8.63 28.15
C THR A 13 15.55 8.58 26.73
N CYS A 14 16.87 8.55 26.58
CA CYS A 14 17.52 8.40 25.25
C CYS A 14 17.31 7.00 24.65
N LEU A 15 17.27 5.94 25.47
CA LEU A 15 16.99 4.58 24.99
C LEU A 15 15.53 4.41 24.55
N VAL A 16 14.59 5.06 25.24
CA VAL A 16 13.16 5.03 24.87
C VAL A 16 12.89 5.84 23.59
N SER A 17 13.70 6.86 23.26
CA SER A 17 13.53 7.68 22.05
C SER A 17 14.02 7.05 20.75
N SER A 18 14.39 5.76 20.75
CA SER A 18 14.86 5.06 19.53
C SER A 18 13.89 3.99 19.03
N ILE A 19 12.59 4.10 19.37
CA ILE A 19 11.55 3.43 18.59
C ILE A 19 11.60 4.04 17.20
N ASN A 20 12.41 3.46 16.32
CA ASN A 20 12.40 3.79 14.90
C ASN A 20 11.01 3.40 14.41
N THR A 21 10.16 4.40 14.14
CA THR A 21 8.91 4.15 13.42
C THR A 21 9.28 3.46 12.12
N GLN A 22 8.75 2.25 11.93
CA GLN A 22 8.87 1.51 10.69
C GLN A 22 7.56 1.63 9.95
N PHE A 23 7.66 1.96 8.67
CA PHE A 23 6.56 1.98 7.74
C PHE A 23 6.56 0.66 6.97
N ILE A 24 5.36 0.19 6.66
CA ILE A 24 5.17 -0.95 5.77
C ILE A 24 4.96 -0.38 4.36
N SER A 25 5.80 -0.80 3.42
CA SER A 25 5.74 -0.43 2.01
C SER A 25 5.30 -1.65 1.20
N ILE A 26 4.17 -1.50 0.51
CA ILE A 26 3.55 -2.54 -0.32
C ILE A 26 3.59 -2.04 -1.75
N GLN A 27 4.33 -2.72 -2.62
CA GLN A 27 4.47 -2.33 -4.01
C GLN A 27 3.74 -3.33 -4.90
N LYS A 28 2.91 -2.84 -5.83
CA LYS A 28 2.18 -3.64 -6.81
C LYS A 28 2.86 -3.56 -8.16
N TYR A 29 3.16 -4.70 -8.75
CA TYR A 29 3.80 -4.83 -10.06
C TYR A 29 2.86 -5.48 -11.07
N ASP A 30 3.11 -5.21 -12.35
CA ASP A 30 2.42 -5.86 -13.46
C ASP A 30 2.58 -7.38 -13.39
N PHE A 31 1.51 -8.09 -13.69
CA PHE A 31 1.46 -9.54 -13.62
C PHE A 31 1.77 -10.14 -15.00
N SER A 32 2.95 -10.74 -15.13
CA SER A 32 3.38 -11.44 -16.35
C SER A 32 3.31 -12.96 -16.26
N GLY A 33 2.63 -13.49 -15.23
CA GLY A 33 2.60 -14.92 -14.88
C GLY A 33 1.38 -15.70 -15.38
N ASN A 34 1.28 -16.96 -14.94
CA ASN A 34 0.10 -17.79 -15.11
C ASN A 34 -0.27 -18.40 -13.75
N CYS A 35 -1.50 -18.16 -13.29
CA CYS A 35 -2.00 -18.60 -12.00
C CYS A 35 -2.39 -20.08 -11.95
N LYS A 36 -2.55 -20.73 -13.11
CA LYS A 36 -2.93 -22.15 -13.24
C LYS A 36 -2.03 -23.13 -12.47
N ASN A 37 -0.79 -22.74 -12.17
CA ASN A 37 0.16 -23.53 -11.37
C ASN A 37 0.55 -22.88 -10.05
N SER A 38 0.14 -21.64 -9.77
CA SER A 38 0.26 -21.10 -8.41
C SER A 38 -0.87 -21.72 -7.61
N SER A 39 -0.64 -22.91 -7.08
CA SER A 39 -1.50 -23.46 -6.05
C SER A 39 -1.71 -22.38 -5.01
N ASP A 40 -2.97 -22.05 -4.75
CA ASP A 40 -3.43 -21.33 -3.57
C ASP A 40 -2.65 -21.87 -2.38
N SER A 41 -1.60 -21.15 -2.01
CA SER A 41 -0.86 -21.43 -0.78
C SER A 41 -1.67 -20.78 0.34
N ALA A 42 -2.94 -21.20 0.40
CA ALA A 42 -3.83 -21.01 1.51
C ALA A 42 -3.42 -22.04 2.57
N SER A 43 -3.27 -21.56 3.80
CA SER A 43 -3.35 -22.34 5.06
C SER A 43 -2.09 -22.94 5.70
N SER A 44 -0.86 -22.75 5.22
CA SER A 44 0.33 -23.20 5.96
C SER A 44 1.31 -22.09 6.23
N PHE A 45 1.80 -22.01 7.48
CA PHE A 45 2.96 -21.25 7.94
C PHE A 45 4.29 -21.64 7.22
N GLU A 46 4.21 -22.28 6.06
CA GLU A 46 5.33 -22.70 5.25
C GLU A 46 5.30 -21.84 3.98
N ALA A 47 6.28 -20.95 3.86
CA ALA A 47 6.54 -20.17 2.65
C ALA A 47 6.78 -21.15 1.49
N SER A 48 5.74 -21.47 0.72
CA SER A 48 5.84 -22.36 -0.42
C SER A 48 6.30 -21.59 -1.65
N SER A 49 7.61 -21.61 -1.85
CA SER A 49 8.31 -21.13 -3.03
C SER A 49 8.01 -22.01 -4.26
N GLU A 50 6.88 -21.83 -4.97
CA GLU A 50 6.67 -22.54 -6.25
C GLU A 50 6.26 -21.68 -7.46
N SER A 51 6.28 -20.36 -7.33
CA SER A 51 6.72 -19.50 -8.43
C SER A 51 7.50 -18.34 -7.81
N ALA A 52 8.81 -18.26 -8.06
CA ALA A 52 9.56 -17.08 -7.64
C ALA A 52 9.09 -15.94 -8.52
N ALA A 53 8.02 -15.26 -8.10
CA ALA A 53 7.58 -14.05 -8.74
C ALA A 53 8.77 -13.08 -8.76
N ILE A 54 8.91 -12.34 -9.85
CA ILE A 54 10.00 -11.37 -9.99
C ILE A 54 9.38 -10.00 -10.03
N CYS A 55 9.71 -9.16 -9.06
CA CYS A 55 9.34 -7.76 -9.10
C CYS A 55 10.36 -6.99 -9.92
N MET A 56 10.04 -6.75 -11.19
CA MET A 56 10.88 -5.90 -12.03
C MET A 56 10.51 -4.44 -11.81
N GLN A 57 11.49 -3.58 -11.53
CA GLN A 57 11.23 -2.16 -11.25
C GLN A 57 10.49 -1.43 -12.40
N ASN A 58 10.73 -1.85 -13.65
CA ASN A 58 10.03 -1.29 -14.81
C ASN A 58 8.54 -1.65 -14.84
N ASP A 59 8.13 -2.65 -14.07
CA ASP A 59 6.77 -3.18 -14.02
C ASP A 59 6.02 -2.65 -12.78
N LEU A 60 6.64 -1.82 -11.94
CA LEU A 60 5.99 -1.20 -10.78
C LEU A 60 4.80 -0.33 -11.23
N LEU A 61 3.59 -0.62 -10.75
CA LEU A 61 2.35 0.06 -11.13
C LEU A 61 1.87 1.06 -10.08
N SER A 62 1.89 0.63 -8.82
CA SER A 62 1.37 1.39 -7.68
C SER A 62 1.98 0.89 -6.38
N GLY A 63 1.62 1.52 -5.27
CA GLY A 63 1.95 1.01 -3.95
C GLY A 63 1.25 1.75 -2.83
N ILE A 64 1.46 1.25 -1.62
CA ILE A 64 0.91 1.76 -0.37
C ILE A 64 2.06 1.88 0.61
N VAL A 65 2.15 3.01 1.32
CA VAL A 65 3.02 3.15 2.50
C VAL A 65 2.14 3.43 3.71
N THR A 66 2.22 2.61 4.74
CA THR A 66 1.32 2.66 5.90
C THR A 66 2.06 2.48 7.21
N ASN A 67 1.50 3.02 8.30
CA ASN A 67 1.91 2.63 9.65
C ASN A 67 1.36 1.24 10.01
N GLU A 68 1.98 0.59 10.99
CA GLU A 68 1.45 -0.65 11.57
C GLU A 68 0.06 -0.44 12.17
N GLY A 69 -0.82 -1.43 12.00
CA GLY A 69 -2.15 -1.48 12.63
C GLY A 69 -3.18 -0.51 12.06
N VAL A 70 -2.82 0.31 11.06
CA VAL A 70 -3.78 1.16 10.35
C VAL A 70 -4.72 0.27 9.52
N CYS A 71 -6.03 0.50 9.65
CA CYS A 71 -7.04 -0.14 8.83
C CYS A 71 -7.13 0.57 7.48
N LEU A 72 -6.98 -0.19 6.40
CA LEU A 72 -7.14 0.29 5.03
C LEU A 72 -7.76 -0.80 4.14
N ILE A 73 -8.30 -0.42 2.99
CA ILE A 73 -8.79 -1.38 2.00
C ILE A 73 -7.60 -1.86 1.16
N PHE A 74 -7.30 -3.16 1.21
CA PHE A 74 -6.26 -3.79 0.41
C PHE A 74 -6.85 -4.98 -0.34
N ASN A 75 -6.80 -4.95 -1.69
CA ASN A 75 -7.48 -5.92 -2.55
C ASN A 75 -8.96 -6.07 -2.17
N GLU A 76 -9.69 -4.94 -2.15
CA GLU A 76 -11.13 -4.83 -1.86
C GLU A 76 -11.58 -5.22 -0.45
N VAL A 77 -10.67 -5.66 0.44
CA VAL A 77 -11.02 -6.08 1.80
C VAL A 77 -10.36 -5.22 2.88
N PRO A 78 -11.09 -4.84 3.95
CA PRO A 78 -10.51 -4.15 5.10
C PRO A 78 -9.41 -5.01 5.74
N THR A 79 -8.24 -4.40 5.89
CA THR A 79 -7.00 -5.10 6.25
C THR A 79 -6.14 -4.23 7.18
N THR A 80 -5.47 -4.88 8.14
CA THR A 80 -4.37 -4.27 8.89
C THR A 80 -3.07 -5.05 8.69
N PHE A 81 -1.94 -4.37 8.86
CA PHE A 81 -0.61 -4.97 8.72
C PHE A 81 0.22 -4.74 9.99
N ILE A 82 0.89 -5.77 10.47
CA ILE A 82 1.77 -5.72 11.65
C ILE A 82 3.10 -6.38 11.30
N ILE A 83 4.21 -5.70 11.59
CA ILE A 83 5.56 -6.25 11.44
C ILE A 83 5.79 -7.26 12.57
N SER A 84 6.25 -8.46 12.20
CA SER A 84 6.61 -9.48 13.16
C SER A 84 7.67 -8.98 14.16
N THR A 85 7.68 -9.56 15.36
CA THR A 85 8.68 -9.19 16.40
C THR A 85 10.14 -9.35 15.98
N LYS A 86 10.41 -10.21 14.99
CA LYS A 86 11.75 -10.43 14.43
C LYS A 86 12.05 -9.53 13.21
N GLY A 87 11.03 -8.94 12.60
CA GLY A 87 11.15 -8.13 11.38
C GLY A 87 11.41 -8.95 10.12
N ASP A 88 11.06 -10.23 10.09
CA ASP A 88 11.24 -11.14 8.95
C ASP A 88 9.96 -11.34 8.12
N TYR A 89 8.78 -11.19 8.72
CA TYR A 89 7.49 -11.19 8.02
C TYR A 89 6.57 -10.06 8.47
N ILE A 90 5.58 -9.75 7.62
CA ILE A 90 4.42 -8.91 7.93
C ILE A 90 3.19 -9.82 8.07
N VAL A 91 2.43 -9.63 9.14
CA VAL A 91 1.13 -10.27 9.33
C VAL A 91 0.05 -9.38 8.76
N ARG A 92 -0.58 -9.84 7.67
CA ARG A 92 -1.81 -9.28 7.11
C ARG A 92 -3.00 -9.86 7.87
N SER A 93 -3.75 -9.03 8.57
CA SER A 93 -5.02 -9.42 9.22
C SER A 93 -6.19 -8.98 8.35
N ILE A 94 -7.02 -9.93 7.93
CA ILE A 94 -8.15 -9.71 7.01
C ILE A 94 -9.46 -9.68 7.83
N TYR A 95 -10.29 -8.67 7.58
CA TYR A 95 -11.57 -8.44 8.27
C TYR A 95 -12.76 -8.64 7.31
N ASP A 96 -13.98 -8.61 7.86
CA ASP A 96 -15.21 -8.69 7.05
C ASP A 96 -15.30 -7.51 6.08
N ILE A 97 -15.78 -7.76 4.86
CA ILE A 97 -15.92 -6.72 3.82
C ILE A 97 -16.82 -5.55 4.25
N ASN A 98 -17.70 -5.77 5.24
CA ASN A 98 -18.56 -4.72 5.79
C ASN A 98 -17.95 -3.99 7.00
N ASP A 99 -16.75 -4.38 7.46
CA ASP A 99 -16.04 -3.80 8.60
C ASP A 99 -14.91 -2.85 8.14
N ASN A 100 -15.31 -1.73 7.54
CA ASN A 100 -14.37 -0.73 7.01
C ASN A 100 -13.44 -0.09 8.07
N ASN A 101 -13.68 -0.33 9.36
CA ASN A 101 -12.86 0.18 10.46
C ASN A 101 -12.02 -0.90 11.16
N CYS A 102 -12.05 -2.15 10.68
CA CYS A 102 -11.31 -3.28 11.26
C CYS A 102 -11.57 -3.46 12.78
N GLN A 103 -12.81 -3.20 13.24
CA GLN A 103 -13.21 -3.24 14.66
C GLN A 103 -13.76 -4.59 15.09
N GLY A 104 -14.16 -5.42 14.12
CA GLY A 104 -14.68 -6.76 14.29
C GLY A 104 -13.59 -7.80 14.53
N GLY A 105 -13.98 -9.07 14.41
CA GLY A 105 -13.06 -10.19 14.51
C GLY A 105 -12.24 -10.36 13.23
N ILE A 106 -10.97 -10.74 13.38
CA ILE A 106 -10.12 -11.14 12.26
C ILE A 106 -10.68 -12.44 11.66
N ILE A 107 -10.94 -12.44 10.35
CA ILE A 107 -11.39 -13.62 9.59
C ILE A 107 -10.20 -14.53 9.31
N GLU A 108 -9.08 -13.93 8.91
CA GLU A 108 -7.88 -14.66 8.51
C GLU A 108 -6.62 -13.85 8.80
N ASN A 109 -5.53 -14.55 9.14
CA ASN A 109 -4.19 -13.99 9.20
C ASN A 109 -3.31 -14.65 8.15
N LYS A 110 -2.60 -13.84 7.36
CA LYS A 110 -1.62 -14.30 6.38
C LYS A 110 -0.25 -13.72 6.73
N ALA A 111 0.74 -14.59 6.91
CA ALA A 111 2.13 -14.16 7.06
C ALA A 111 2.74 -13.98 5.66
N ILE A 112 3.39 -12.83 5.44
CA ILE A 112 4.01 -12.45 4.18
C ILE A 112 5.48 -12.19 4.47
N GLU A 113 6.37 -12.91 3.80
CA GLU A 113 7.82 -12.71 3.96
C GLU A 113 8.24 -11.34 3.40
N ILE A 114 9.06 -10.63 4.16
CA ILE A 114 9.57 -9.31 3.77
C ILE A 114 10.62 -9.47 2.67
N ASP A 115 10.63 -8.52 1.73
CA ASP A 115 11.53 -8.44 0.58
C ASP A 115 11.38 -9.61 -0.42
N GLU A 116 10.30 -10.39 -0.30
CA GLU A 116 9.91 -11.41 -1.25
C GLU A 116 8.74 -10.98 -2.13
N CYS A 117 8.86 -11.31 -3.42
CA CYS A 117 7.80 -11.12 -4.38
C CYS A 117 6.86 -12.31 -4.37
N PHE A 118 5.55 -12.05 -4.26
CA PHE A 118 4.54 -13.09 -4.37
C PHE A 118 3.38 -12.63 -5.26
N VAL A 119 2.60 -13.60 -5.72
CA VAL A 119 1.42 -13.37 -6.57
C VAL A 119 0.16 -13.66 -5.76
N GLU A 120 -0.82 -12.75 -5.80
CA GLU A 120 -2.22 -13.08 -5.48
C GLU A 120 -2.99 -13.25 -6.78
N CYS A 121 -3.60 -14.42 -6.97
CA CYS A 121 -4.38 -14.74 -8.15
C CYS A 121 -5.85 -14.42 -7.94
N ALA A 122 -6.47 -13.74 -8.90
CA ALA A 122 -7.91 -13.51 -8.96
C ALA A 122 -8.62 -14.69 -9.65
N ASP A 123 -7.98 -15.26 -10.67
CA ASP A 123 -8.42 -16.49 -11.36
C ASP A 123 -7.22 -17.23 -12.00
N ASP A 124 -7.46 -18.22 -12.85
CA ASP A 124 -6.44 -19.03 -13.54
C ASP A 124 -5.45 -18.20 -14.39
N TYR A 125 -5.83 -17.00 -14.85
CA TYR A 125 -5.09 -16.19 -15.81
C TYR A 125 -4.79 -14.77 -15.31
N HIS A 126 -5.47 -14.30 -14.27
CA HIS A 126 -5.33 -12.95 -13.74
C HIS A 126 -4.85 -12.96 -12.30
N GLY A 127 -3.93 -12.06 -11.98
CA GLY A 127 -3.38 -11.92 -10.64
C GLY A 127 -2.66 -10.59 -10.48
N SER A 128 -2.02 -10.39 -9.34
CA SER A 128 -1.21 -9.22 -9.06
C SER A 128 0.03 -9.63 -8.29
N THR A 129 1.18 -9.09 -8.69
CA THR A 129 2.46 -9.34 -8.02
C THR A 129 2.70 -8.25 -6.98
N TYR A 130 3.05 -8.64 -5.76
CA TYR A 130 3.32 -7.72 -4.67
C TYR A 130 4.71 -7.94 -4.07
N LEU A 131 5.33 -6.85 -3.62
CA LEU A 131 6.52 -6.84 -2.77
C LEU A 131 6.18 -6.11 -1.47
N PHE A 132 6.41 -6.78 -0.34
CA PHE A 132 6.24 -6.18 0.98
C PHE A 132 7.62 -5.88 1.55
N SER A 133 7.82 -4.66 2.03
CA SER A 133 9.08 -4.22 2.62
C SER A 133 8.82 -3.31 3.82
N THR A 134 9.85 -3.08 4.62
CA THR A 134 9.80 -2.15 5.77
C THR A 134 10.78 -1.01 5.56
N GLU A 135 10.36 0.22 5.83
CA GLU A 135 11.17 1.42 5.64
C GLU A 135 11.20 2.28 6.92
N THR A 136 12.35 2.90 7.22
CA THR A 136 12.48 3.82 8.38
C THR A 136 12.17 5.27 8.05
N SER A 137 11.90 5.56 6.78
CA SER A 137 11.56 6.88 6.28
C SER A 137 10.49 6.74 5.22
N LEU A 138 9.62 7.73 5.10
CA LEU A 138 8.63 7.77 4.04
C LEU A 138 9.31 7.83 2.67
N ASN A 139 9.21 6.75 1.90
CA ASN A 139 9.82 6.64 0.59
C ASN A 139 8.79 6.14 -0.43
N TYR A 140 8.82 6.76 -1.61
CA TYR A 140 7.93 6.47 -2.73
C TYR A 140 8.60 6.96 -4.02
N PRO A 141 8.29 6.35 -5.18
CA PRO A 141 8.90 6.76 -6.45
C PRO A 141 8.52 8.18 -6.87
N SER A 142 9.37 8.79 -7.70
CA SER A 142 9.01 9.97 -8.50
C SER A 142 7.99 9.64 -9.59
N ASN A 143 7.35 10.65 -10.17
CA ASN A 143 6.30 10.52 -11.18
C ASN A 143 5.10 9.72 -10.67
N THR A 144 4.59 10.11 -9.50
CA THR A 144 3.45 9.46 -8.87
C THR A 144 2.29 10.41 -8.63
N PHE A 145 1.08 9.91 -8.81
CA PHE A 145 -0.11 10.49 -8.19
C PHE A 145 -0.29 9.81 -6.83
N MET A 146 -0.54 10.58 -5.78
CA MET A 146 -0.66 10.07 -4.42
C MET A 146 -1.95 10.53 -3.77
N GLU A 147 -2.55 9.62 -3.02
CA GLU A 147 -3.73 9.80 -2.18
C GLU A 147 -3.27 9.56 -0.73
N ILE A 148 -3.36 10.57 0.14
CA ILE A 148 -2.76 10.52 1.47
C ILE A 148 -3.84 10.73 2.53
N SER A 149 -4.04 9.73 3.38
CA SER A 149 -4.82 9.88 4.62
C SER A 149 -3.90 10.32 5.76
N TYR A 150 -4.28 11.36 6.51
CA TYR A 150 -3.50 11.88 7.62
C TYR A 150 -4.34 12.39 8.78
N ASN A 151 -3.72 12.42 9.96
CA ASN A 151 -4.30 12.97 11.18
C ASN A 151 -3.79 14.40 11.44
N GLY A 152 -4.44 15.09 12.38
CA GLY A 152 -4.01 16.37 12.89
C GLY A 152 -4.81 17.54 12.29
N GLU A 153 -4.15 18.68 12.17
CA GLU A 153 -4.76 19.88 11.59
C GLU A 153 -4.99 19.71 10.08
N CYS A 154 -6.12 20.25 9.60
CA CYS A 154 -6.39 20.45 8.18
C CYS A 154 -5.25 21.26 7.53
N ASP A 155 -4.88 20.92 6.30
CA ASP A 155 -3.72 21.48 5.59
C ASP A 155 -2.38 21.35 6.38
N GLY A 156 -2.33 20.41 7.32
CA GLY A 156 -1.22 20.22 8.23
C GLY A 156 0.02 19.59 7.59
N GLN A 157 1.05 19.35 8.39
CA GLN A 157 2.25 18.63 7.95
C GLN A 157 1.99 17.12 7.80
N TRP A 158 1.26 16.74 6.76
CA TRP A 158 0.85 15.35 6.49
C TRP A 158 2.03 14.37 6.53
N LYS A 159 3.24 14.77 6.10
CA LYS A 159 4.45 13.93 6.13
C LYS A 159 4.80 13.39 7.52
N THR A 160 4.34 14.06 8.58
CA THR A 160 4.59 13.68 9.98
C THR A 160 3.39 13.05 10.67
N SER A 161 2.22 13.06 10.02
CA SER A 161 0.95 12.64 10.60
C SER A 161 0.12 11.73 9.69
N PHE A 162 0.70 11.24 8.59
CA PHE A 162 0.02 10.32 7.67
C PHE A 162 -0.32 9.01 8.38
N ASN A 163 -1.47 8.44 8.04
CA ASN A 163 -1.90 7.10 8.44
C ASN A 163 -1.40 6.09 7.41
N TYR A 164 -1.77 6.34 6.15
CA TYR A 164 -1.32 5.63 4.97
C TYR A 164 -1.31 6.60 3.78
N LEU A 165 -0.52 6.28 2.78
CA LEU A 165 -0.61 6.85 1.45
C LEU A 165 -0.70 5.73 0.43
N GLN A 166 -1.46 5.97 -0.62
CA GLN A 166 -1.50 5.14 -1.82
C GLN A 166 -0.93 5.96 -2.97
N TYR A 167 -0.13 5.34 -3.83
CA TYR A 167 0.44 6.01 -5.00
C TYR A 167 0.27 5.18 -6.26
N TYR A 168 0.10 5.85 -7.39
CA TYR A 168 0.05 5.29 -8.72
C TYR A 168 1.17 5.89 -9.56
N ILE A 169 1.94 5.06 -10.27
CA ILE A 169 2.91 5.56 -11.24
C ILE A 169 2.15 6.21 -12.40
N VAL A 170 2.48 7.48 -12.67
CA VAL A 170 1.83 8.27 -13.71
C VAL A 170 2.10 7.70 -15.10
N ASN A 171 1.07 7.68 -15.95
CA ASN A 171 1.09 7.20 -17.33
C ASN A 171 1.52 5.74 -17.50
N LYS A 172 1.37 4.90 -16.46
CA LYS A 172 1.47 3.44 -16.59
C LYS A 172 0.11 2.80 -16.80
N CYS A 173 0.13 1.76 -17.63
CA CYS A 173 -1.05 0.94 -17.87
C CYS A 173 -1.26 0.00 -16.69
N ASN A 174 -2.37 0.17 -15.99
CA ASN A 174 -2.84 -0.71 -14.94
C ASN A 174 -3.93 -1.59 -15.52
N VAL A 175 -3.89 -2.88 -15.21
CA VAL A 175 -5.00 -3.80 -15.50
C VAL A 175 -5.91 -3.83 -14.28
N ALA A 176 -7.20 -3.51 -14.48
CA ALA A 176 -8.23 -3.71 -13.47
C ALA A 176 -8.61 -5.20 -13.47
N HIS A 177 -7.78 -6.03 -12.83
CA HIS A 177 -8.00 -7.49 -12.78
C HIS A 177 -9.28 -7.91 -12.03
N GLU A 178 -9.91 -6.98 -11.31
CA GLU A 178 -11.09 -7.22 -10.47
C GLU A 178 -12.41 -7.27 -11.27
N ILE A 179 -12.48 -6.61 -12.43
CA ILE A 179 -13.70 -6.50 -13.24
C ILE A 179 -13.32 -6.47 -14.73
N GLU A 180 -13.44 -7.60 -15.42
CA GLU A 180 -13.46 -7.75 -16.89
C GLU A 180 -12.54 -6.83 -17.73
N THR A 181 -11.38 -7.30 -18.21
CA THR A 181 -10.62 -6.81 -19.40
C THR A 181 -10.48 -5.28 -19.62
N HIS A 182 -10.58 -4.47 -18.58
CA HIS A 182 -10.37 -3.03 -18.67
C HIS A 182 -9.00 -2.67 -18.13
N THR A 183 -8.31 -1.81 -18.88
CA THR A 183 -7.09 -1.17 -18.42
C THR A 183 -7.33 0.30 -18.20
N PHE A 184 -6.56 0.89 -17.30
CA PHE A 184 -6.60 2.31 -17.03
C PHE A 184 -5.19 2.87 -16.85
N SER A 185 -5.05 4.17 -17.02
CA SER A 185 -3.85 4.89 -16.64
C SER A 185 -4.22 6.11 -15.82
N VAL A 186 -3.37 6.44 -14.86
CA VAL A 186 -3.52 7.62 -14.01
C VAL A 186 -2.54 8.67 -14.47
N GLY A 187 -3.00 9.90 -14.64
CA GLY A 187 -2.16 11.06 -14.84
C GLY A 187 -2.48 12.17 -13.85
N CYS A 188 -1.52 13.04 -13.60
CA CYS A 188 -1.75 14.21 -12.76
C CYS A 188 -0.86 15.38 -13.16
N ASN A 189 -1.22 16.56 -12.67
CA ASN A 189 -0.40 17.77 -12.64
C ASN A 189 -0.63 18.50 -11.30
N SER A 190 -0.10 19.71 -11.14
CA SER A 190 -0.23 20.49 -9.91
C SER A 190 -1.67 20.95 -9.56
N THR A 191 -2.65 20.71 -10.42
CA THR A 191 -4.04 21.19 -10.26
C THR A 191 -5.10 20.12 -10.42
N SER A 192 -4.83 19.07 -11.21
CA SER A 192 -5.79 18.03 -11.52
C SER A 192 -5.13 16.67 -11.65
N SER A 193 -5.85 15.61 -11.26
CA SER A 193 -5.60 14.24 -11.68
C SER A 193 -6.60 13.83 -12.77
N TRP A 194 -6.29 12.78 -13.50
CA TRP A 194 -7.22 12.15 -14.43
C TRP A 194 -6.99 10.66 -14.51
N VAL A 195 -8.06 9.92 -14.75
CA VAL A 195 -8.05 8.49 -15.05
C VAL A 195 -8.53 8.32 -16.49
N SER A 196 -7.70 7.69 -17.31
CA SER A 196 -8.02 7.32 -18.68
C SER A 196 -8.26 5.82 -18.73
N GLU A 197 -9.46 5.40 -19.11
CA GLU A 197 -9.84 3.99 -19.25
C GLU A 197 -9.76 3.56 -20.70
N TYR A 198 -9.46 2.29 -20.95
CA TYR A 198 -9.26 1.72 -22.28
C TYR A 198 -10.12 0.47 -22.47
N ALA A 199 -10.54 0.23 -23.71
CA ALA A 199 -11.18 -1.02 -24.10
C ALA A 199 -10.09 -2.08 -24.35
N GLY A 200 -9.89 -2.98 -23.39
CA GLY A 200 -9.00 -4.13 -23.51
C GLY A 200 -7.80 -4.10 -22.55
N GLU A 201 -6.91 -5.08 -22.76
CA GLU A 201 -5.78 -5.40 -21.88
C GLU A 201 -4.55 -4.51 -22.06
N VAL A 202 -4.60 -3.51 -22.95
CA VAL A 202 -3.47 -2.61 -23.23
C VAL A 202 -3.89 -1.15 -23.38
N CYS A 203 -3.08 -0.25 -22.87
CA CYS A 203 -3.29 1.21 -22.93
C CYS A 203 -2.65 1.85 -24.19
N THR A 204 -2.50 1.09 -25.27
CA THR A 204 -1.83 1.57 -26.51
C THR A 204 -2.78 2.24 -27.50
N VAL A 205 -4.09 2.16 -27.27
CA VAL A 205 -5.14 2.77 -28.09
C VAL A 205 -5.63 4.08 -27.47
N GLU A 206 -6.50 4.82 -28.15
CA GLU A 206 -7.18 5.97 -27.55
C GLU A 206 -8.08 5.50 -26.38
N PRO A 207 -8.10 6.22 -25.25
CA PRO A 207 -8.97 5.86 -24.14
C PRO A 207 -10.45 5.96 -24.52
N THR A 208 -11.27 5.06 -24.00
CA THR A 208 -12.74 5.09 -24.17
C THR A 208 -13.36 6.25 -23.40
N VAL A 209 -12.82 6.55 -22.23
CA VAL A 209 -13.21 7.68 -21.39
C VAL A 209 -11.98 8.23 -20.68
N THR A 210 -11.98 9.54 -20.45
CA THR A 210 -11.04 10.19 -19.54
C THR A 210 -11.83 11.06 -18.59
N THR A 211 -11.70 10.77 -17.29
CA THR A 211 -12.35 11.52 -16.23
C THR A 211 -11.29 12.31 -15.47
N SER A 212 -11.52 13.60 -15.25
CA SER A 212 -10.58 14.48 -14.55
C SER A 212 -11.16 14.97 -13.24
N TYR A 213 -10.32 15.03 -12.22
CA TYR A 213 -10.66 15.48 -10.88
C TYR A 213 -9.70 16.60 -10.47
N PRO A 214 -10.18 17.66 -9.78
CA PRO A 214 -9.26 18.59 -9.15
C PRO A 214 -8.47 17.86 -8.06
N ILE A 215 -7.19 18.22 -7.87
CA ILE A 215 -6.43 17.80 -6.70
C ILE A 215 -7.11 18.40 -5.46
N VAL A 216 -7.49 17.56 -4.51
CA VAL A 216 -8.22 17.98 -3.29
C VAL A 216 -7.32 18.00 -2.06
N ASP A 217 -7.64 18.91 -1.14
CA ASP A 217 -7.26 18.83 0.28
C ASP A 217 -8.57 18.90 1.07
N ASN A 218 -9.05 17.73 1.48
CA ASN A 218 -10.33 17.55 2.13
C ASN A 218 -10.12 17.25 3.61
N CYS A 219 -10.82 17.96 4.47
CA CYS A 219 -10.64 17.86 5.91
C CYS A 219 -11.91 17.36 6.59
N GLY A 220 -11.86 16.17 7.18
CA GLY A 220 -12.85 15.68 8.13
C GLY A 220 -14.24 15.34 7.58
N ASP A 221 -14.48 15.48 6.28
CA ASP A 221 -15.81 15.21 5.69
C ASP A 221 -16.11 13.70 5.50
N LEU A 222 -15.07 12.88 5.38
CA LEU A 222 -15.16 11.41 5.26
C LEU A 222 -14.38 10.78 6.43
N ASP A 223 -15.11 10.25 7.41
CA ASP A 223 -14.59 9.42 8.51
C ASP A 223 -13.65 10.12 9.53
N ASN A 224 -13.76 11.44 9.72
CA ASN A 224 -12.88 12.25 10.59
C ASN A 224 -11.38 12.15 10.23
N SER A 225 -11.06 11.73 9.01
CA SER A 225 -9.69 11.74 8.49
C SER A 225 -9.50 12.93 7.56
N ASN A 226 -8.29 13.48 7.53
CA ASN A 226 -7.91 14.43 6.49
C ASN A 226 -7.35 13.64 5.31
N PHE A 227 -7.64 14.12 4.11
CA PHE A 227 -7.24 13.48 2.87
C PHE A 227 -6.67 14.53 1.91
N ILE A 228 -5.48 14.28 1.39
CA ILE A 228 -4.84 15.16 0.42
C ILE A 228 -4.38 14.37 -0.80
N ASP A 229 -4.71 14.89 -1.97
CA ASP A 229 -4.15 14.46 -3.24
C ASP A 229 -2.83 15.20 -3.50
N TYR A 230 -1.85 14.48 -4.03
CA TYR A 230 -0.56 15.08 -4.37
C TYR A 230 -0.01 14.50 -5.66
N CYS A 231 0.40 15.38 -6.57
CA CYS A 231 1.09 15.00 -7.79
C CYS A 231 2.60 15.22 -7.63
N ASN A 232 3.36 14.13 -7.58
CA ASN A 232 4.81 14.09 -7.40
C ASN A 232 5.53 13.89 -8.74
N ILE A 233 5.61 14.94 -9.55
CA ILE A 233 6.32 14.97 -10.85
C ILE A 233 7.61 15.78 -10.73
#